data_AF-A0A9W8US03-F1
#
_entry.id   AF-A0A9W8US03-F1
#
_cell.length_a   1.000
_cell.length_b   1.000
_cell.length_c   1.000
_cell.angle_alpha   90.00
_cell.angle_beta   90.00
_cell.angle_gamma   90.00
#
_symmetry.space_group_name_H-M   'P 1'
#
loop_
_entity.id
_entity.type
_entity.pdbx_description
1 polymer ?
#
loop_
_entity_poly.entity_id
_entity_poly.type
_entity_poly.pdbx_seq_one_letter_code
_entity_poly.pdbx_strand_id
1 'polypeptide(L)'
;MASSGEFATYGTYGDHSSGVSRQTIAAASATGRTVVMEVDMRGVEQLKAIPGFDARYVFITPPSLDVFEARLSMETAGIYEPLRRLMVEWGIARVPEEVEEAELGYSRVPGVSDY
;
A
#
# COMPACT_ATOMS: atom_id res chain seq x y z
N MET A 1 18.69 0.01 16.05
CA MET A 1 17.48 0.42 15.30
C MET A 1 17.95 1.31 14.17
N ALA A 2 17.68 0.94 12.93
CA ALA A 2 18.01 1.78 11.77
C ALA A 2 17.20 3.09 11.84
N SER A 3 17.81 4.20 11.45
CA SER A 3 17.16 5.51 11.50
C SER A 3 16.12 5.64 10.39
N SER A 4 15.08 6.46 10.56
CA SER A 4 14.01 6.65 9.57
C SER A 4 14.50 7.11 8.19
N GLY A 5 15.70 7.69 8.09
CA GLY A 5 16.31 8.05 6.80
C GLY A 5 16.94 6.89 6.01
N GLU A 6 17.07 5.71 6.62
CA GLU A 6 17.68 4.52 6.01
C GLU A 6 16.67 3.59 5.33
N PHE A 7 15.37 3.76 5.63
CA PHE A 7 14.30 2.97 5.05
C PHE A 7 13.73 3.61 3.78
N ALA A 8 13.44 2.75 2.80
CA ALA A 8 12.69 3.12 1.61
C ALA A 8 11.18 3.00 1.88
N THR A 9 10.79 1.94 2.59
CA THR A 9 9.45 1.76 3.13
C THR A 9 9.52 1.23 4.56
N TYR A 10 8.56 1.59 5.39
CA TYR A 10 8.39 1.10 6.74
C TYR A 10 6.93 1.21 7.18
N GLY A 11 6.50 0.32 8.05
CA GLY A 11 5.15 0.32 8.57
C GLY A 11 5.01 -0.55 9.81
N THR A 12 3.96 -0.27 10.58
CA THR A 12 3.59 -1.05 11.75
C THR A 12 2.18 -1.56 11.56
N TYR A 13 1.99 -2.87 11.68
CA TYR A 13 0.71 -3.55 11.61
C TYR A 13 0.51 -4.35 12.91
N GLY A 14 -0.44 -3.91 13.75
CA GLY A 14 -0.55 -4.38 15.12
C GLY A 14 0.75 -4.12 15.90
N ASP A 15 1.31 -5.16 16.51
CA ASP A 15 2.58 -5.08 17.24
C ASP A 15 3.82 -5.36 16.37
N HIS A 16 3.64 -5.59 15.07
CA HIS A 16 4.72 -5.93 14.16
C HIS A 16 5.14 -4.71 13.34
N SER A 17 6.43 -4.36 13.41
CA SER A 17 7.02 -3.34 12.55
C SER A 17 7.92 -4.00 11.50
N SER A 18 7.79 -3.58 10.25
CA SER A 18 8.59 -4.06 9.14
C SER A 18 9.03 -2.89 8.25
N GLY A 19 10.06 -3.10 7.45
CA GLY A 19 10.53 -2.09 6.52
C GLY A 19 11.59 -2.63 5.56
N VAL A 20 11.68 -2.00 4.40
CA VAL A 20 12.68 -2.29 3.37
C VAL A 20 13.72 -1.18 3.39
N SER A 21 14.98 -1.51 3.61
CA SER A 21 16.05 -0.51 3.61
C SER A 21 16.40 -0.04 2.20
N ARG A 22 16.85 1.21 2.06
CA ARG A 22 17.35 1.76 0.80
C ARG A 22 18.55 0.96 0.27
N GLN A 23 19.39 0.45 1.19
CA GLN A 23 20.54 -0.37 0.85
C GLN A 23 20.12 -1.72 0.24
N THR A 24 19.05 -2.33 0.75
CA THR A 24 18.50 -3.59 0.20
C THR A 24 18.08 -3.40 -1.26
N ILE A 25 17.36 -2.31 -1.56
CA ILE A 25 16.95 -1.97 -2.93
C ILE A 25 18.18 -1.73 -3.80
N ALA A 26 19.13 -0.92 -3.33
CA ALA A 26 20.35 -0.62 -4.09
C ALA A 26 21.18 -1.88 -4.40
N ALA A 27 21.33 -2.79 -3.43
CA ALA A 27 22.05 -4.05 -3.61
C ALA A 27 21.33 -4.97 -4.62
N ALA A 28 20.00 -5.05 -4.56
CA ALA A 28 19.23 -5.83 -5.52
C ALA A 28 19.33 -5.26 -6.95
N SER A 29 19.19 -3.94 -7.09
CA SER A 29 19.32 -3.22 -8.37
C SER A 29 20.73 -3.36 -8.97
N ALA A 30 21.77 -3.35 -8.13
CA ALA A 30 23.16 -3.53 -8.56
C ALA A 30 23.43 -4.88 -9.25
N THR A 31 22.54 -5.87 -9.10
CA THR A 31 22.64 -7.14 -9.82
C THR A 31 22.19 -7.07 -11.29
N GLY A 32 21.85 -5.86 -11.79
CA GLY A 32 21.36 -5.65 -13.15
C GLY A 32 19.91 -6.10 -13.36
N ARG A 33 19.17 -6.35 -12.27
CA ARG A 33 17.76 -6.78 -12.28
C ARG A 33 16.85 -5.64 -11.89
N THR A 34 15.64 -5.63 -12.43
CA THR A 34 14.58 -4.72 -11.98
C THR A 34 14.01 -5.22 -10.67
N VAL A 35 13.97 -4.35 -9.66
CA VAL A 35 13.32 -4.64 -8.38
C VAL A 35 11.82 -4.39 -8.54
N VAL A 36 11.02 -5.39 -8.22
CA VAL A 36 9.56 -5.29 -8.14
C VAL A 36 9.18 -5.36 -6.67
N MET A 37 8.41 -4.39 -6.20
CA MET A 37 7.96 -4.30 -4.81
C MET A 37 6.44 -4.26 -4.78
N GLU A 38 5.86 -5.09 -3.92
CA GLU A 38 4.49 -4.94 -3.48
C GLU A 38 4.49 -3.95 -2.31
N VAL A 39 3.75 -2.86 -2.44
CA VAL A 39 3.63 -1.80 -1.43
C VAL A 39 2.20 -1.32 -1.35
N ASP A 40 1.76 -0.96 -0.15
CA ASP A 40 0.52 -0.21 0.04
C ASP A 40 0.74 1.28 -0.27
N MET A 41 -0.33 2.07 -0.15
CA MET A 41 -0.28 3.50 -0.45
C MET A 41 0.65 4.30 0.47
N ARG A 42 0.79 3.89 1.73
CA ARG A 42 1.75 4.52 2.66
C ARG A 42 3.19 4.28 2.18
N GLY A 43 3.48 3.07 1.70
CA GLY A 43 4.75 2.74 1.08
C GLY A 43 5.03 3.60 -0.17
N VAL A 44 4.02 3.83 -1.02
CA VAL A 44 4.16 4.72 -2.18
C VAL A 44 4.51 6.15 -1.77
N GLU A 45 3.83 6.71 -0.78
CA GLU A 45 4.12 8.06 -0.27
C GLU A 45 5.55 8.18 0.28
N GLN A 46 5.99 7.19 1.04
CA GLN A 46 7.35 7.14 1.58
C GLN A 46 8.40 7.08 0.46
N LEU A 47 8.19 6.27 -0.58
CA LEU A 47 9.10 6.20 -1.73
C LEU A 47 9.16 7.53 -2.49
N LYS A 48 8.02 8.21 -2.70
CA LYS A 48 7.95 9.51 -3.37
C LYS A 48 8.61 10.63 -2.57
N ALA A 49 8.64 10.52 -1.24
CA ALA A 49 9.32 11.47 -0.37
C ALA A 49 10.85 11.37 -0.45
N ILE A 50 11.41 10.29 -1.04
CA ILE A 50 12.86 10.11 -1.20
C ILE A 50 13.33 10.92 -2.41
N PRO A 51 14.18 11.95 -2.23
CA PRO A 51 14.65 12.76 -3.35
C PRO A 51 15.41 11.93 -4.38
N GLY A 52 15.03 12.06 -5.65
CA GLY A 52 15.68 11.37 -6.77
C GLY A 52 15.48 9.86 -6.82
N PHE A 53 14.52 9.31 -6.06
CA PHE A 53 14.17 7.90 -6.15
C PHE A 53 13.43 7.63 -7.47
N ASP A 54 14.08 6.89 -8.37
CA ASP A 54 13.53 6.53 -9.67
C ASP A 54 12.74 5.23 -9.56
N ALA A 55 11.42 5.32 -9.65
CA ALA A 55 10.51 4.20 -9.60
C ALA A 55 9.29 4.43 -10.50
N ARG A 56 8.74 3.32 -11.01
CA ARG A 56 7.45 3.30 -11.70
C ARG A 56 6.40 2.74 -10.76
N TYR A 57 5.25 3.40 -10.71
CA TYR A 57 4.14 3.00 -9.85
C TYR A 57 2.99 2.47 -10.71
N VAL A 58 2.57 1.24 -10.41
CA VAL A 58 1.42 0.60 -11.06
C VAL A 58 0.40 0.34 -9.97
N PHE A 59 -0.77 0.97 -10.07
CA PHE A 59 -1.87 0.72 -9.16
C PHE A 59 -2.76 -0.39 -9.70
N ILE A 60 -2.92 -1.45 -8.92
CA ILE A 60 -3.78 -2.59 -9.29
C ILE A 60 -5.17 -2.31 -8.74
N THR A 61 -6.01 -1.69 -9.58
CA THR A 61 -7.39 -1.40 -9.21
C THR A 61 -8.26 -2.66 -9.29
N PRO A 62 -9.16 -2.90 -8.32
CA PRO A 62 -10.20 -3.90 -8.48
C PRO A 62 -11.17 -3.51 -9.62
N PRO A 63 -11.72 -4.48 -10.38
CA PRO A 63 -12.61 -4.19 -11.51
C PRO A 63 -13.93 -3.52 -11.09
N SER A 64 -14.33 -3.66 -9.82
CA SER A 64 -15.39 -2.89 -9.18
C SER A 64 -15.24 -2.94 -7.66
N LEU A 65 -15.89 -2.02 -6.94
CA LEU A 65 -15.96 -2.06 -5.48
C LEU A 65 -16.61 -3.34 -4.97
N ASP A 66 -17.68 -3.82 -5.62
CA ASP A 66 -18.34 -5.07 -5.21
C ASP A 66 -17.36 -6.27 -5.27
N VAL A 67 -16.47 -6.31 -6.27
CA VAL A 67 -15.41 -7.34 -6.36
C VAL A 67 -14.35 -7.15 -5.29
N PHE A 68 -14.01 -5.91 -4.94
CA PHE A 68 -13.11 -5.60 -3.83
C PHE A 68 -13.71 -6.09 -2.50
N GLU A 69 -14.96 -5.75 -2.19
CA GLU A 69 -15.66 -6.19 -0.98
C GLU A 69 -15.81 -7.72 -0.94
N ALA A 70 -16.12 -8.36 -2.07
CA ALA A 70 -16.19 -9.81 -2.17
C ALA A 70 -14.83 -10.46 -1.87
N ARG A 71 -13.73 -9.96 -2.45
CA ARG A 71 -12.37 -10.46 -2.16
C ARG A 71 -11.99 -10.26 -0.70
N LEU A 72 -12.28 -9.07 -0.15
CA LEU A 72 -12.09 -8.73 1.26
C LEU A 72 -12.87 -9.68 2.19
N SER A 73 -14.01 -10.20 1.74
CA SER A 73 -14.80 -11.17 2.50
C SER A 73 -14.27 -12.61 2.44
N MET A 74 -13.54 -12.95 1.37
CA MET A 74 -13.02 -14.30 1.12
C MET A 74 -11.60 -14.51 1.67
N GLU A 75 -10.79 -13.45 1.70
CA GLU A 75 -9.41 -13.52 2.17
C GLU A 75 -9.35 -13.41 3.71
N THR A 76 -9.40 -14.57 4.38
CA THR A 76 -8.97 -14.84 5.77
C THR A 76 -9.28 -13.76 6.82
N ALA A 77 -10.16 -14.13 7.76
CA ALA A 77 -10.62 -13.40 8.94
C ALA A 77 -9.56 -12.85 9.94
N GLY A 78 -8.30 -12.61 9.54
CA GLY A 78 -7.23 -12.11 10.41
C GLY A 78 -6.59 -10.79 9.98
N ILE A 79 -6.45 -10.50 8.67
CA ILE A 79 -5.64 -9.37 8.17
C ILE A 79 -6.48 -8.09 7.97
N TYR A 80 -7.81 -8.21 7.98
CA TYR A 80 -8.72 -7.07 7.83
C TYR A 80 -9.83 -7.04 8.88
N GLU A 81 -9.68 -7.82 9.96
CA GLU A 81 -10.55 -7.74 11.13
C GLU A 81 -10.67 -6.31 11.70
N PRO A 82 -9.61 -5.48 11.73
CA PRO A 82 -9.74 -4.09 12.15
C PRO A 82 -10.68 -3.27 11.25
N LEU A 83 -10.62 -3.47 9.93
CA LEU A 83 -11.48 -2.77 8.96
C LEU A 83 -12.93 -3.26 9.07
N ARG A 84 -13.14 -4.58 9.14
CA ARG A 84 -14.46 -5.18 9.37
C ARG A 84 -15.09 -4.69 10.68
N ARG A 85 -14.30 -4.62 11.75
CA ARG A 85 -14.75 -4.14 13.06
C ARG A 85 -15.16 -2.68 13.01
N LEU A 86 -14.38 -1.84 12.32
CA LEU A 86 -14.70 -0.42 12.12
C LEU A 86 -16.00 -0.24 11.31
N MET A 87 -16.18 -1.02 10.25
CA MET A 87 -17.40 -0.99 9.44
C MET A 87 -18.65 -1.41 10.24
N VAL A 88 -18.55 -2.45 11.07
CA VAL A 88 -19.65 -2.90 11.94
C VAL A 88 -19.94 -1.89 13.05
N GLU A 89 -18.91 -1.37 13.73
CA GLU A 89 -19.04 -0.38 14.80
C GLU A 89 -19.71 0.89 14.30
N TRP A 90 -19.40 1.32 13.08
CA TRP A 90 -19.95 2.54 12.49
C TRP A 90 -21.27 2.32 11.74
N GLY A 91 -21.82 1.10 11.74
CA GLY A 91 -23.08 0.79 11.06
C GLY A 91 -23.00 0.93 9.53
N ILE A 92 -21.81 0.76 8.99
CA ILE A 92 -21.49 0.97 7.58
C ILE A 92 -21.75 -0.33 6.83
N ALA A 93 -22.85 -0.36 6.06
CA ALA A 93 -23.25 -1.53 5.28
C ALA A 93 -22.41 -1.75 4.01
N ARG A 94 -21.70 -0.71 3.56
CA ARG A 94 -20.86 -0.66 2.35
C ARG A 94 -19.74 0.34 2.59
N VAL A 95 -18.55 0.12 2.02
CA VAL A 95 -17.44 1.09 2.13
C VAL A 95 -17.94 2.52 1.83
N PRO A 96 -17.71 3.51 2.71
CA PRO A 96 -18.18 4.87 2.50
C PRO A 96 -17.60 5.44 1.22
N GLU A 97 -18.39 6.27 0.53
CA GLU A 97 -17.98 6.94 -0.70
C GLU A 97 -16.67 7.72 -0.51
N GLU A 98 -16.41 8.25 0.69
CA GLU A 98 -15.16 8.95 1.05
C GLU A 98 -13.94 8.01 1.12
N VAL A 99 -14.13 6.76 1.54
CA VAL A 99 -13.07 5.74 1.56
C VAL A 99 -12.84 5.22 0.15
N GLU A 100 -13.91 5.00 -0.62
CA GLU A 100 -13.82 4.67 -2.04
C GLU A 100 -13.13 5.79 -2.83
N GLU A 101 -13.43 7.05 -2.54
CA GLU A 101 -12.81 8.22 -3.16
C GLU A 101 -11.37 8.43 -2.69
N ALA A 102 -11.03 8.05 -1.46
CA ALA A 102 -9.64 7.99 -1.00
C ALA A 102 -8.87 6.90 -1.74
N GLU A 103 -9.39 5.67 -1.79
CA GLU A 103 -8.79 4.51 -2.46
C GLU A 103 -8.63 4.74 -3.97
N LEU A 104 -9.65 5.26 -4.64
CA LEU A 104 -9.62 5.61 -6.06
C LEU A 104 -8.87 6.92 -6.31
N GLY A 105 -8.84 7.84 -5.33
CA GLY A 105 -8.07 9.08 -5.36
C GLY A 105 -6.57 8.82 -5.44
N TYR A 106 -6.12 7.70 -4.90
CA TYR A 106 -4.73 7.28 -4.98
C TYR A 106 -4.25 6.91 -6.40
N SER A 107 -5.17 6.49 -7.28
CA SER A 107 -4.86 6.33 -8.71
C SER A 107 -4.48 7.67 -9.38
N ARG A 108 -4.89 8.80 -8.79
CA ARG A 108 -4.66 10.15 -9.31
C ARG A 108 -3.37 10.78 -8.80
N VAL A 109 -2.57 10.08 -7.99
CA VAL A 109 -1.28 10.61 -7.52
C VAL A 109 -0.33 10.75 -8.71
N PRO A 110 0.32 11.92 -8.91
CA PRO A 110 1.21 12.13 -10.05
C PRO A 110 2.26 11.02 -10.22
N GLY A 111 2.34 10.45 -11.42
CA GLY A 111 3.27 9.38 -11.77
C GLY A 111 2.79 7.94 -11.46
N VAL A 112 1.55 7.76 -11.02
CA VAL A 112 0.89 6.44 -10.94
C VAL A 112 0.12 6.20 -12.25
N SER A 113 0.30 5.04 -12.87
CA SER A 113 -0.52 4.62 -14.02
C SER A 113 -1.59 3.64 -13.55
N ASP A 114 -2.81 3.86 -14.03
CA ASP A 114 -3.89 2.88 -14.02
C ASP A 114 -3.77 1.97 -15.26
N TYR A 115 -4.00 0.67 -15.06
CA TYR A 115 -4.12 -0.34 -16.11
C TYR A 115 -5.16 -1.38 -15.70
#